data_AF-A0A0V7ZPQ3-F1
#
_entry.id   AF-A0A0V7ZPQ3-F1
#
_cell.length_a   1.000
_cell.length_b   1.000
_cell.length_c   1.000
_cell.angle_alpha   90.00
_cell.angle_beta   90.00
_cell.angle_gamma   90.00
#
_symmetry.space_group_name_H-M   'P 1'
#
loop_
_entity.id
_entity.type
_entity.pdbx_description
1 polymer ?
#
loop_
_entity_poly.entity_id
_entity_poly.type
_entity_poly.pdbx_seq_one_letter_code
_entity_poly.pdbx_strand_id
1 'polypeptide(L)'
;MTDERKLQIGLAIIRLSTGVFFLVWSLRKLFQPESTQSIFSTFYFIGNVSPVVSYVIGAIQTLIILVFMVGLFKTWTYGALLGMHTVSVLSTYERLLNPYERPNTLFWAAVPALGALIALFIVRDKDQLLTLGKRR
;
A
#
# COMPACT_ATOMS: atom_id res chain seq x y z
N MET A 1 -20.17 11.13 20.83
CA MET A 1 -19.29 11.29 19.63
C MET A 1 -20.18 11.37 18.40
N THR A 2 -20.01 12.39 17.56
CA THR A 2 -20.80 12.58 16.32
C THR A 2 -20.45 11.54 15.26
N ASP A 3 -21.35 11.28 14.32
CA ASP A 3 -21.11 10.31 13.24
C ASP A 3 -19.97 10.75 12.31
N GLU A 4 -19.84 12.06 12.06
CA GLU A 4 -18.69 12.62 11.35
C GLU A 4 -17.37 12.31 12.06
N ARG A 5 -17.33 12.41 13.40
CA ARG A 5 -16.12 12.10 14.16
C ARG A 5 -15.80 10.61 14.13
N LYS A 6 -16.81 9.73 14.19
CA LYS A 6 -16.62 8.27 14.03
C LYS A 6 -16.02 7.94 12.65
N LEU A 7 -16.55 8.54 11.59
CA LEU A 7 -16.06 8.38 10.23
C LEU A 7 -14.60 8.80 10.14
N GLN A 8 -14.26 10.00 10.60
CA GLN A 8 -12.89 10.52 10.58
C GLN A 8 -11.90 9.63 11.35
N ILE A 9 -12.32 9.06 12.49
CA ILE A 9 -11.51 8.11 13.25
C ILE A 9 -11.30 6.82 12.44
N GLY A 10 -12.36 6.26 11.87
CA GLY A 10 -12.26 5.05 11.04
C GLY A 10 -11.33 5.23 9.84
N LEU A 11 -11.43 6.36 9.15
CA LEU A 11 -10.56 6.68 8.01
C LEU A 11 -9.09 6.88 8.43
N ALA A 12 -8.85 7.55 9.56
CA ALA A 12 -7.49 7.67 10.09
C ALA A 12 -6.89 6.31 10.48
N ILE A 13 -7.69 5.41 11.06
CA ILE A 13 -7.26 4.04 11.38
C ILE A 13 -6.90 3.29 10.09
N ILE A 14 -7.77 3.33 9.07
CA ILE A 14 -7.51 2.69 7.78
C ILE A 14 -6.24 3.27 7.15
N ARG A 15 -6.10 4.60 7.09
CA ARG A 15 -4.93 5.27 6.51
C ARG A 15 -3.64 4.88 7.22
N LEU A 16 -3.60 4.96 8.54
CA LEU A 16 -2.38 4.68 9.28
C LEU A 16 -2.02 3.19 9.25
N SER A 17 -2.99 2.30 9.41
CA SER A 17 -2.75 0.85 9.38
C SER A 17 -2.31 0.35 8.00
N THR A 18 -2.98 0.79 6.93
CA THR A 18 -2.55 0.47 5.55
C THR A 18 -1.21 1.14 5.25
N GLY A 19 -0.97 2.37 5.69
CA GLY A 19 0.31 3.05 5.55
C GLY A 19 1.47 2.26 6.17
N VAL A 20 1.30 1.77 7.41
CA VAL A 20 2.28 0.91 8.07
C VAL A 20 2.49 -0.41 7.30
N PHE A 21 1.42 -1.04 6.83
CA PHE A 21 1.50 -2.23 5.99
C PHE A 21 2.40 -1.99 4.75
N PHE A 22 2.17 -0.91 4.00
CA PHE A 22 3.03 -0.56 2.87
C PHE A 22 4.45 -0.18 3.28
N LEU A 23 4.61 0.47 4.44
CA LEU A 23 5.92 0.91 4.93
C LEU A 23 6.83 -0.30 5.18
N VAL A 24 6.32 -1.36 5.78
CA VAL A 24 7.08 -2.62 5.97
C VAL A 24 7.56 -3.17 4.62
N TRP A 25 6.70 -3.21 3.62
CA TRP A 25 7.04 -3.68 2.27
C TRP A 25 8.00 -2.77 1.52
N SER A 26 7.94 -1.47 1.77
CA SER A 26 8.83 -0.48 1.15
C SER A 26 10.22 -0.50 1.77
N LEU A 27 10.28 -0.51 3.11
CA LEU A 27 11.54 -0.61 3.87
C LEU A 27 12.26 -1.93 3.60
N ARG A 28 11.54 -3.04 3.38
CA ARG A 28 12.15 -4.30 2.94
C ARG A 28 12.96 -4.13 1.65
N LYS A 29 12.52 -3.29 0.70
CA LYS A 29 13.29 -3.05 -0.55
C LYS A 29 14.62 -2.36 -0.28
N LEU A 30 14.70 -1.57 0.81
CA LEU A 30 15.91 -0.87 1.24
C LEU A 30 16.82 -1.77 2.08
N PHE A 31 16.28 -2.60 2.96
CA PHE A 31 17.08 -3.45 3.85
C PHE A 31 17.46 -4.81 3.25
N GLN A 32 16.68 -5.31 2.30
CA GLN A 32 16.86 -6.63 1.66
C GLN A 32 16.65 -6.55 0.14
N PRO A 33 17.49 -5.78 -0.58
CA PRO A 33 17.32 -5.51 -2.02
C PRO A 33 17.39 -6.77 -2.90
N GLU A 34 18.14 -7.79 -2.49
CA GLU A 34 18.25 -9.08 -3.18
C GLU A 34 16.91 -9.83 -3.23
N SER A 35 16.14 -9.79 -2.13
CA SER A 35 14.79 -10.39 -2.08
C SER A 35 13.80 -9.69 -3.02
N THR A 36 14.05 -8.41 -3.32
CA THR A 36 13.22 -7.63 -4.25
C THR A 36 13.52 -8.01 -5.70
N GLN A 37 14.78 -8.32 -6.04
CA GLN A 37 15.13 -8.78 -7.38
C GLN A 37 14.40 -10.07 -7.76
N SER A 38 14.30 -11.02 -6.83
CA SER A 38 13.54 -12.27 -7.02
C SER A 38 12.06 -12.01 -7.29
N ILE A 39 11.46 -11.01 -6.64
CA ILE A 39 10.07 -10.61 -6.90
C ILE A 39 9.95 -9.96 -8.29
N PHE A 40 10.91 -9.11 -8.68
CA PHE A 40 10.89 -8.46 -9.99
C PHE A 40 11.09 -9.42 -11.16
N SER A 41 11.96 -10.42 -11.02
CA SER A 41 12.11 -11.47 -12.02
C SER A 41 10.87 -12.37 -12.08
N THR A 42 10.29 -12.73 -10.93
CA THR A 42 9.17 -13.67 -10.83
C THR A 42 7.83 -13.06 -11.24
N PHE A 43 7.56 -11.80 -10.85
CA PHE A 43 6.24 -11.18 -10.98
C PHE A 43 6.18 -10.05 -12.00
N TYR A 44 7.33 -9.46 -12.36
CA TYR A 44 7.39 -8.32 -13.30
C TYR A 44 8.17 -8.61 -14.59
N PHE A 45 8.69 -9.85 -14.77
CA PHE A 45 9.43 -10.32 -15.95
C PHE A 45 10.65 -9.46 -16.33
N ILE A 46 11.21 -8.69 -15.38
CA ILE A 46 12.43 -7.91 -15.59
C ILE A 46 13.62 -8.70 -15.06
N GLY A 47 14.47 -9.21 -15.95
CA GLY A 47 15.74 -9.87 -15.59
C GLY A 47 16.84 -8.86 -15.25
N ASN A 48 17.80 -9.26 -14.39
CA ASN A 48 19.01 -8.49 -14.05
C ASN A 48 18.78 -7.06 -13.52
N VAL A 49 17.78 -6.89 -12.63
CA VAL A 49 17.55 -5.60 -11.95
C VAL A 49 18.69 -5.32 -10.97
N SER A 50 19.53 -4.33 -11.28
CA SER A 50 20.61 -3.87 -10.38
C SER A 50 20.06 -3.55 -8.98
N PRO A 51 20.78 -3.88 -7.89
CA PRO A 51 20.40 -3.49 -6.52
C PRO A 51 20.04 -2.01 -6.39
N VAL A 52 20.69 -1.15 -7.17
CA VAL A 52 20.43 0.30 -7.23
C VAL A 52 18.95 0.60 -7.54
N VAL A 53 18.33 -0.16 -8.43
CA VAL A 53 16.93 0.03 -8.81
C VAL A 53 16.00 -0.30 -7.63
N SER A 54 16.28 -1.38 -6.88
CA SER A 54 15.52 -1.72 -5.67
C SER A 54 15.60 -0.59 -4.63
N TYR A 55 16.77 -0.01 -4.43
CA TYR A 55 16.95 1.13 -3.52
C TYR A 55 16.16 2.36 -3.97
N VAL A 56 16.24 2.72 -5.25
CA VAL A 56 15.53 3.88 -5.80
C VAL A 56 14.02 3.70 -5.69
N ILE A 57 13.49 2.53 -6.10
CA ILE A 57 12.06 2.22 -5.99
C ILE A 57 11.62 2.22 -4.53
N GLY A 58 12.39 1.59 -3.64
CA GLY A 58 12.10 1.58 -2.21
C GLY A 58 12.09 2.98 -1.59
N ALA A 59 13.00 3.87 -2.00
CA ALA A 59 13.06 5.24 -1.49
C ALA A 59 11.86 6.06 -1.96
N ILE A 60 11.54 6.00 -3.26
CA ILE A 60 10.38 6.69 -3.84
C ILE A 60 9.08 6.18 -3.19
N GLN A 61 8.90 4.86 -3.10
CA GLN A 61 7.72 4.27 -2.49
C GLN A 61 7.60 4.68 -1.02
N THR A 62 8.70 4.69 -0.27
CA THR A 62 8.73 5.13 1.14
C THR A 62 8.28 6.58 1.27
N LEU A 63 8.79 7.47 0.42
CA LEU A 63 8.39 8.88 0.42
C LEU A 63 6.89 9.03 0.15
N ILE A 64 6.35 8.32 -0.86
CA ILE A 64 4.91 8.35 -1.16
C ILE A 64 4.09 7.88 0.05
N ILE A 65 4.51 6.82 0.74
CA ILE A 65 3.83 6.29 1.92
C ILE A 65 3.86 7.30 3.07
N LEU A 66 4.99 7.97 3.32
CA LEU A 66 5.07 8.97 4.39
C LEU A 66 4.13 10.15 4.11
N VAL A 67 4.08 10.63 2.86
CA VAL A 67 3.14 11.69 2.44
C VAL A 67 1.68 11.23 2.54
N PHE A 68 1.41 9.97 2.19
CA PHE A 68 0.10 9.33 2.38
C PHE A 68 -0.31 9.29 3.85
N MET A 69 0.58 8.86 4.75
CA MET A 69 0.27 8.69 6.19
C MET A 69 -0.12 10.01 6.86
N VAL A 70 0.50 11.12 6.45
CA VAL A 70 0.17 12.48 6.91
C VAL A 70 -1.00 13.12 6.15
N GLY A 71 -1.68 12.39 5.27
CA GLY A 71 -2.90 12.82 4.58
C GLY A 71 -2.70 13.96 3.58
N LEU A 72 -1.51 14.09 2.99
CA LEU A 72 -1.21 15.10 1.97
C LEU A 72 -1.46 14.56 0.55
N PHE A 73 -1.88 15.46 -0.36
CA PHE A 73 -2.15 15.15 -1.77
C PHE A 73 -3.05 13.92 -1.98
N LYS A 74 -4.12 13.78 -1.16
CA LYS A 74 -4.90 12.54 -1.01
C LYS A 74 -5.31 11.87 -2.32
N THR A 75 -5.77 12.61 -3.32
CA THR A 75 -6.11 12.01 -4.64
C THR A 75 -4.91 11.29 -5.28
N TRP A 76 -3.71 11.85 -5.17
CA TRP A 76 -2.50 11.28 -5.75
C TRP A 76 -1.91 10.18 -4.87
N THR A 77 -1.73 10.43 -3.58
CA THR A 77 -1.09 9.48 -2.68
C THR A 77 -1.97 8.26 -2.37
N TYR A 78 -3.28 8.46 -2.19
CA TYR A 78 -4.21 7.37 -1.90
C TYR A 78 -4.45 6.57 -3.18
N GLY A 79 -4.55 7.25 -4.32
CA GLY A 79 -4.63 6.64 -5.64
C GLY A 79 -3.39 5.83 -5.99
N ALA A 80 -2.20 6.34 -5.66
CA ALA A 80 -0.94 5.62 -5.88
C ALA A 80 -0.86 4.33 -5.06
N LEU A 81 -1.20 4.37 -3.76
CA LEU A 81 -1.23 3.17 -2.92
C LEU A 81 -2.29 2.17 -3.39
N LEU A 82 -3.50 2.66 -3.73
CA LEU A 82 -4.55 1.83 -4.29
C LEU A 82 -4.10 1.16 -5.59
N GLY A 83 -3.49 1.90 -6.51
CA GLY A 83 -2.96 1.37 -7.77
C GLY A 83 -1.86 0.34 -7.56
N MET A 84 -0.85 0.65 -6.75
CA MET A 84 0.24 -0.28 -6.40
C MET A 84 -0.30 -1.59 -5.81
N HIS A 85 -1.28 -1.49 -4.91
CA HIS A 85 -1.87 -2.67 -4.28
C HIS A 85 -2.76 -3.46 -5.23
N THR A 86 -3.53 -2.77 -6.08
CA THR A 86 -4.36 -3.41 -7.12
C THR A 86 -3.48 -4.23 -8.06
N VAL A 87 -2.37 -3.66 -8.53
CA VAL A 87 -1.40 -4.39 -9.36
C VAL A 87 -0.85 -5.60 -8.60
N SER A 88 -0.49 -5.45 -7.32
CA SER A 88 0.02 -6.55 -6.49
C SER A 88 -0.98 -7.69 -6.29
N VAL A 89 -2.27 -7.37 -6.13
CA VAL A 89 -3.35 -8.34 -6.01
C VAL A 89 -3.57 -9.06 -7.34
N LEU A 90 -3.65 -8.32 -8.44
CA LEU A 90 -3.85 -8.90 -9.77
C LEU A 90 -2.66 -9.77 -10.21
N SER A 91 -1.43 -9.34 -9.94
CA SER A 91 -0.22 -10.10 -10.28
C SER A 91 -0.06 -11.39 -9.48
N THR A 92 -0.86 -11.57 -8.43
CA THR A 92 -0.83 -12.76 -7.55
C THR A 92 -2.11 -13.59 -7.64
N TYR A 93 -2.92 -13.40 -8.69
CA TYR A 93 -4.23 -14.06 -8.83
C TYR A 93 -4.19 -15.59 -8.68
N GLU A 94 -3.16 -16.27 -9.22
CA GLU A 94 -3.02 -17.73 -9.11
C GLU A 94 -2.93 -18.19 -7.65
N ARG A 95 -2.27 -17.41 -6.79
CA ARG A 95 -2.12 -17.70 -5.36
C ARG A 95 -3.45 -17.49 -4.65
N LEU A 96 -4.24 -16.51 -5.09
CA LEU A 96 -5.60 -16.30 -4.58
C LEU A 96 -6.55 -17.43 -5.00
N LEU A 97 -6.41 -17.95 -6.22
CA LEU A 97 -7.21 -19.07 -6.74
C LEU A 97 -6.86 -20.42 -6.10
N ASN A 98 -5.66 -20.57 -5.53
CA ASN A 98 -5.24 -21.77 -4.82
C ASN A 98 -4.83 -21.48 -3.36
N PRO A 99 -5.78 -21.12 -2.49
CA PRO A 99 -5.51 -20.55 -1.16
C PRO A 99 -4.90 -21.52 -0.15
N TYR A 100 -5.07 -22.83 -0.34
CA TYR A 100 -4.68 -23.84 0.65
C TYR A 100 -3.29 -24.43 0.40
N GLU A 101 -2.68 -24.14 -0.74
CA GLU A 101 -1.25 -24.37 -0.94
C GLU A 101 -0.45 -23.42 -0.06
N ARG A 102 0.59 -23.92 0.61
CA ARG A 102 1.48 -23.05 1.39
C ARG A 102 2.45 -22.35 0.43
N PRO A 103 2.66 -21.01 0.54
CA PRO A 103 2.19 -20.08 1.58
C PRO A 103 0.94 -19.24 1.18
N ASN A 104 0.17 -19.66 0.19
CA ASN A 104 -0.83 -18.85 -0.51
C ASN A 104 -1.95 -18.29 0.38
N THR A 105 -2.27 -18.95 1.50
CA THR A 105 -3.27 -18.45 2.46
C THR A 105 -2.97 -17.03 2.92
N LEU A 106 -1.70 -16.65 3.05
CA LEU A 106 -1.30 -15.30 3.47
C LEU A 106 -1.60 -14.21 2.44
N PHE A 107 -1.71 -14.56 1.14
CA PHE A 107 -2.04 -13.61 0.08
C PHE A 107 -3.48 -13.08 0.21
N TRP A 108 -4.37 -13.83 0.89
CA TRP A 108 -5.72 -13.37 1.16
C TRP A 108 -5.79 -12.15 2.08
N ALA A 109 -4.73 -11.83 2.83
CA ALA A 109 -4.64 -10.57 3.56
C ALA A 109 -4.63 -9.34 2.62
N ALA A 110 -4.24 -9.52 1.35
CA ALA A 110 -4.24 -8.44 0.36
C ALA A 110 -5.67 -8.02 -0.06
N VAL A 111 -6.66 -8.91 0.01
CA VAL A 111 -8.05 -8.63 -0.40
C VAL A 111 -8.75 -7.61 0.51
N PRO A 112 -8.82 -7.78 1.85
CA PRO A 112 -9.40 -6.77 2.73
C PRO A 112 -8.58 -5.49 2.77
N ALA A 113 -7.24 -5.57 2.62
CA ALA A 113 -6.40 -4.38 2.47
C ALA A 113 -6.76 -3.57 1.22
N LEU A 114 -7.04 -4.24 0.10
CA LEU A 114 -7.53 -3.60 -1.12
C LEU A 114 -8.90 -2.94 -0.90
N GLY A 115 -9.84 -3.65 -0.26
CA GLY A 115 -11.15 -3.10 0.09
C GLY A 115 -11.05 -1.83 0.96
N ALA A 116 -10.14 -1.84 1.95
CA ALA A 116 -9.89 -0.70 2.82
C ALA A 116 -9.31 0.50 2.04
N LEU A 117 -8.38 0.27 1.11
CA LEU A 117 -7.83 1.33 0.24
C LEU A 117 -8.89 1.90 -0.71
N ILE A 118 -9.76 1.05 -1.28
CA ILE A 118 -10.88 1.47 -2.13
C ILE A 118 -11.82 2.37 -1.32
N ALA A 119 -12.25 1.92 -0.13
CA ALA A 119 -13.11 2.70 0.73
C ALA A 119 -12.46 4.05 1.10
N LEU A 120 -11.20 4.03 1.54
CA LEU A 120 -10.45 5.23 1.88
C LEU A 120 -10.33 6.18 0.68
N PHE A 121 -10.12 5.67 -0.54
CA PHE A 121 -10.03 6.50 -1.74
C PHE A 121 -11.37 7.15 -2.12
N ILE A 122 -12.48 6.41 -2.04
CA ILE A 122 -13.82 6.90 -2.36
C ILE A 122 -14.19 8.08 -1.45
N VAL A 123 -13.98 7.95 -0.14
CA VAL A 123 -14.35 8.99 0.85
C VAL A 123 -13.16 9.79 1.38
N ARG A 124 -12.09 9.90 0.58
CA ARG A 124 -10.83 10.57 0.97
C ARG A 124 -10.98 12.04 1.37
N ASP A 125 -12.03 12.70 0.89
CA ASP A 125 -12.37 14.09 1.26
C ASP A 125 -12.81 14.19 2.73
N LYS A 126 -13.40 13.13 3.29
CA LYS A 126 -13.83 13.06 4.71
C LYS A 126 -12.70 12.67 5.66
N ASP A 127 -11.57 12.21 5.14
CA ASP A 127 -10.45 11.77 5.96
C ASP A 127 -9.64 12.95 6.52
N GLN A 128 -10.13 13.61 7.57
CA GLN A 128 -9.56 14.88 8.07
C GLN A 128 -8.70 14.75 9.33
N LEU A 129 -8.83 13.64 10.06
CA LEU A 129 -8.13 13.44 11.33
C LEU A 129 -6.66 13.05 11.09
N LEU A 130 -5.74 13.65 11.86
CA LEU A 130 -4.28 13.45 11.74
C LEU A 130 -3.71 13.74 10.33
N THR A 131 -4.28 14.73 9.63
CA THR A 131 -3.79 15.17 8.32
C THR A 131 -3.13 16.54 8.39
N LEU A 132 -2.10 16.77 7.55
CA LEU A 132 -1.35 18.04 7.47
C LEU A 132 -1.86 18.99 6.37
N GLY A 133 -2.97 18.65 5.70
CA GLY A 133 -3.57 19.49 4.65
C GLY A 133 -4.58 20.51 5.18
N LYS A 134 -4.92 21.52 4.36
CA LYS A 134 -6.03 22.44 4.69
C LYS A 134 -7.30 21.63 4.91
N ARG A 135 -7.94 21.81 6.07
CA ARG A 135 -9.33 21.37 6.30
C ARG A 135 -10.20 22.13 5.30
N ARG A 136 -10.85 21.41 4.38
CA ARG A 136 -11.92 21.99 3.56
C ARG A 136 -13.20 22.01 4.38
#